data_AF-A0ABD0QYL0-F1
#
_entry.id   AF-A0ABD0QYL0-F1
#
_cell.length_a   1.000
_cell.length_b   1.000
_cell.length_c   1.000
_cell.angle_alpha   90.00
_cell.angle_beta   90.00
_cell.angle_gamma   90.00
#
_symmetry.space_group_name_H-M   'P 1'
#
loop_
_entity.id
_entity.type
_entity.pdbx_description
1 polymer ?
#
loop_
_entity_poly.entity_id
_entity_poly.type
_entity_poly.pdbx_seq_one_letter_code
_entity_poly.pdbx_strand_id
1 'polypeptide(L)'
;ENGALADALYKRVRILCWVMTGPKNLEKKARHVKATWSRHCNIVVFISSVDDPDFPTVGLNTKEGRDQLYWKTIRAFHYVMDKHGDEADWFLKADDDTYVVVDNLRWILASHSPEDPVYFGRRFKPYVKQGYMSGGAGYVLSKEALRRFVEGFRTKVCSHTSSVEDLALGQCMEKIGVVAGDSRDTLERETFHPFVPESHLTGTFPKTFWYWNYCYYPIVQVSLH
;
A
#
# COMPACT_ATOMS: atom_id res chain seq x y z
N GLU A 1 -20.73 19.78 -9.03
CA GLU A 1 -20.98 19.08 -7.76
C GLU A 1 -19.85 18.13 -7.35
N ASN A 2 -19.34 17.25 -8.23
CA ASN A 2 -18.25 16.30 -7.87
C ASN A 2 -16.92 16.93 -7.45
N GLY A 3 -16.53 18.10 -8.00
CA GLY A 3 -15.28 18.77 -7.65
C GLY A 3 -15.21 19.26 -6.20
N ALA A 4 -16.31 19.83 -5.69
CA ALA A 4 -16.36 20.34 -4.32
C ALA A 4 -16.24 19.22 -3.26
N LEU A 5 -16.83 18.06 -3.54
CA LEU A 5 -16.68 16.88 -2.68
C LEU A 5 -15.25 16.34 -2.70
N ALA A 6 -14.63 16.24 -3.88
CA ALA A 6 -13.23 15.81 -4.01
C ALA A 6 -12.28 16.76 -3.25
N ASP A 7 -12.48 18.08 -3.36
CA ASP A 7 -11.70 19.08 -2.64
C ASP A 7 -11.90 19.00 -1.12
N ALA A 8 -13.14 18.77 -0.67
CA ALA A 8 -13.43 18.57 0.75
C ALA A 8 -12.76 17.31 1.29
N LEU A 9 -12.79 16.20 0.52
CA LEU A 9 -12.10 14.97 0.87
C LEU A 9 -10.59 15.14 0.88
N TYR A 10 -10.01 15.88 -0.09
CA TYR A 10 -8.58 16.15 -0.14
C TYR A 10 -8.07 16.86 1.12
N LYS A 11 -8.86 17.80 1.67
CA LYS A 11 -8.54 18.52 2.90
C LYS A 11 -8.75 17.67 4.16
N ARG A 12 -9.78 16.82 4.17
CA ARG A 12 -10.16 16.01 5.34
C ARG A 12 -9.36 14.72 5.50
N VAL A 13 -8.98 14.09 4.38
CA VAL A 13 -8.29 12.80 4.35
C VAL A 13 -6.90 13.02 3.75
N ARG A 14 -5.92 13.31 4.61
CA ARG A 14 -4.55 13.62 4.18
C ARG A 14 -3.77 12.33 3.95
N ILE A 15 -3.42 12.05 2.71
CA ILE A 15 -2.72 10.83 2.30
C ILE A 15 -1.29 11.17 1.91
N LEU A 16 -0.32 10.53 2.56
CA LEU A 16 1.05 10.42 2.07
C LEU A 16 1.18 9.15 1.25
N CYS A 17 1.65 9.29 0.02
CA CYS A 17 1.97 8.18 -0.87
C CYS A 17 3.48 7.99 -0.91
N TRP A 18 3.97 6.84 -0.48
CA TRP A 18 5.37 6.48 -0.65
C TRP A 18 5.50 5.38 -1.70
N VAL A 19 6.31 5.64 -2.71
CA VAL A 19 6.44 4.81 -3.90
C VAL A 19 7.80 4.11 -3.86
N MET A 20 7.79 2.78 -3.72
CA MET A 20 9.00 1.98 -3.80
C MET A 20 9.47 1.90 -5.25
N THR A 21 10.74 2.26 -5.48
CA THR A 21 11.39 2.16 -6.78
C THR A 21 12.87 1.77 -6.63
N GLY A 22 13.62 1.84 -7.72
CA GLY A 22 15.06 1.70 -7.72
C GLY A 22 15.69 2.42 -8.92
N PRO A 23 17.03 2.58 -8.94
CA PRO A 23 17.71 3.45 -9.90
C PRO A 23 17.39 3.13 -11.37
N LYS A 24 17.25 1.84 -11.71
CA LYS A 24 16.95 1.40 -13.08
C LYS A 24 15.53 1.72 -13.55
N ASN A 25 14.63 2.04 -12.62
CA ASN A 25 13.21 2.26 -12.90
C ASN A 25 12.80 3.73 -12.87
N LEU A 26 13.69 4.66 -12.48
CA LEU A 26 13.36 6.09 -12.35
C LEU A 26 12.78 6.65 -13.65
N GLU A 27 13.52 6.49 -14.75
CA GLU A 27 13.12 6.97 -16.08
C GLU A 27 12.07 6.10 -16.79
N LYS A 28 11.97 4.83 -16.42
CA LYS A 28 11.07 3.88 -17.10
C LYS A 28 9.69 3.82 -16.47
N LYS A 29 9.59 4.11 -15.18
CA LYS A 29 8.41 3.86 -14.35
C LYS A 29 8.11 5.01 -13.41
N ALA A 30 9.03 5.33 -12.49
CA ALA A 30 8.75 6.28 -11.41
C ALA A 30 8.37 7.69 -11.92
N ARG A 31 8.98 8.13 -13.03
CA ARG A 31 8.60 9.41 -13.68
C ARG A 31 7.16 9.46 -14.15
N HIS A 32 6.58 8.33 -14.57
CA HIS A 32 5.18 8.27 -14.96
C HIS A 32 4.26 8.34 -13.75
N VAL A 33 4.63 7.69 -12.65
CA VAL A 33 3.91 7.84 -11.36
C VAL A 33 3.94 9.30 -10.91
N LYS A 34 5.11 9.95 -10.94
CA LYS A 34 5.29 11.38 -10.61
C LYS A 34 4.46 12.32 -11.49
N ALA A 35 4.35 12.01 -12.79
CA ALA A 35 3.61 12.83 -13.74
C ALA A 35 2.07 12.63 -13.66
N THR A 36 1.60 11.56 -13.03
CA THR A 36 0.19 11.14 -13.06
C THR A 36 -0.44 11.11 -11.66
N TRP A 37 -0.84 9.91 -11.17
CA TRP A 37 -1.75 9.75 -10.04
C TRP A 37 -1.18 10.25 -8.72
N SER A 38 0.15 10.21 -8.54
CA SER A 38 0.78 10.63 -7.27
C SER A 38 0.59 12.13 -6.98
N ARG A 39 0.28 12.95 -8.00
CA ARG A 39 -0.04 14.36 -7.87
C ARG A 39 -1.34 14.61 -7.08
N HIS A 40 -2.17 13.58 -6.92
CA HIS A 40 -3.41 13.65 -6.15
C HIS A 40 -3.18 13.31 -4.67
N CYS A 41 -1.97 12.88 -4.27
CA CYS A 41 -1.62 12.69 -2.86
C CYS A 41 -1.37 14.06 -2.19
N ASN A 42 -1.50 14.12 -0.86
CA ASN A 42 -1.14 15.34 -0.12
C ASN A 42 0.38 15.48 -0.03
N ILE A 43 1.08 14.36 0.13
CA ILE A 43 2.53 14.26 0.12
C ILE A 43 2.91 13.05 -0.74
N VAL A 44 3.97 13.16 -1.52
CA VAL A 44 4.56 12.04 -2.26
C VAL A 44 6.04 11.92 -1.94
N VAL A 45 6.49 10.71 -1.63
CA VAL A 45 7.91 10.38 -1.43
C VAL A 45 8.26 9.21 -2.33
N PHE A 46 9.29 9.35 -3.16
CA PHE A 46 9.84 8.24 -3.93
C PHE A 46 11.00 7.64 -3.15
N ILE A 47 10.96 6.34 -2.88
CA ILE A 47 11.94 5.66 -2.04
C ILE A 47 12.75 4.69 -2.89
N SER A 48 14.08 4.78 -2.80
CA SER A 48 15.03 4.03 -3.61
C SER A 48 16.14 3.42 -2.74
N SER A 49 16.99 2.57 -3.32
CA SER A 49 18.21 2.09 -2.64
C SER A 49 19.22 3.20 -2.37
N VAL A 50 19.30 4.18 -3.27
CA VAL A 50 20.25 5.30 -3.28
C VAL A 50 19.51 6.59 -3.55
N ASP A 51 20.08 7.70 -3.07
CA ASP A 51 19.64 9.05 -3.46
C ASP A 51 19.97 9.30 -4.93
N ASP A 52 19.17 10.16 -5.57
CA ASP A 52 19.39 10.57 -6.95
C ASP A 52 19.19 12.11 -7.04
N PRO A 53 20.16 12.86 -7.58
CA PRO A 53 20.07 14.33 -7.66
C PRO A 53 19.10 14.80 -8.76
N ASP A 54 18.85 14.01 -9.79
CA ASP A 54 18.03 14.35 -10.95
C ASP A 54 16.56 13.90 -10.75
N PHE A 55 16.34 12.90 -9.90
CA PHE A 55 15.03 12.47 -9.44
C PHE A 55 14.99 12.47 -7.91
N PRO A 56 14.12 13.23 -7.24
CA PRO A 56 14.17 13.42 -5.78
C PRO A 56 13.71 12.18 -5.01
N THR A 57 14.50 11.10 -5.08
CA THR A 57 14.30 9.89 -4.31
C THR A 57 15.00 9.98 -2.97
N VAL A 58 14.35 9.46 -1.94
CA VAL A 58 14.97 9.18 -0.65
C VAL A 58 15.72 7.84 -0.74
N GLY A 59 17.03 7.91 -0.64
CA GLY A 59 17.94 6.77 -0.63
C GLY A 59 17.99 6.09 0.73
N LEU A 60 17.64 4.81 0.78
CA LEU A 60 17.68 4.04 2.03
C LEU A 60 19.07 3.48 2.38
N ASN A 61 20.09 3.70 1.55
CA ASN A 61 21.42 3.09 1.64
C ASN A 61 21.33 1.56 1.78
N THR A 62 20.66 0.94 0.81
CA THR A 62 20.40 -0.51 0.75
C THR A 62 20.77 -1.09 -0.61
N LYS A 63 20.76 -2.42 -0.76
CA LYS A 63 20.94 -3.09 -2.05
C LYS A 63 19.60 -3.26 -2.78
N GLU A 64 19.65 -3.42 -4.09
CA GLU A 64 18.51 -3.89 -4.90
C GLU A 64 18.33 -5.40 -4.77
N GLY A 65 17.09 -5.86 -4.96
CA GLY A 65 16.75 -7.28 -4.89
C GLY A 65 15.45 -7.53 -4.13
N ARG A 66 14.75 -8.62 -4.48
CA ARG A 66 13.48 -8.99 -3.84
C ARG A 66 13.68 -9.37 -2.36
N ASP A 67 14.83 -9.96 -2.03
CA ASP A 67 15.25 -10.30 -0.68
C ASP A 67 15.50 -9.08 0.21
N GLN A 68 15.74 -7.91 -0.38
CA GLN A 68 15.94 -6.64 0.33
C GLN A 68 14.64 -5.84 0.50
N LEU A 69 13.55 -6.25 -0.13
CA LEU A 69 12.32 -5.46 -0.22
C LEU A 69 11.70 -5.20 1.16
N TYR A 70 11.72 -6.19 2.06
CA TYR A 70 11.16 -5.98 3.40
C TYR A 70 12.04 -5.05 4.24
N TRP A 71 13.37 -5.18 4.18
CA TRP A 71 14.28 -4.22 4.81
C TRP A 71 14.07 -2.79 4.31
N LYS A 72 13.90 -2.61 3.00
CA LYS A 72 13.57 -1.31 2.41
C LYS A 72 12.23 -0.79 2.94
N THR A 73 11.22 -1.64 3.01
CA THR A 73 9.88 -1.28 3.53
C THR A 73 9.92 -0.87 4.99
N ILE A 74 10.66 -1.61 5.84
CA ILE A 74 10.85 -1.23 7.25
C ILE A 74 11.50 0.14 7.34
N ARG A 75 12.61 0.37 6.63
CA ARG A 75 13.31 1.66 6.63
C ARG A 75 12.45 2.80 6.06
N ALA A 76 11.68 2.53 5.00
CA ALA A 76 10.72 3.46 4.42
C ALA A 76 9.67 3.91 5.44
N PHE A 77 9.08 2.96 6.17
CA PHE A 77 8.09 3.28 7.19
C PHE A 77 8.68 4.06 8.37
N HIS A 78 9.89 3.72 8.82
CA HIS A 78 10.60 4.53 9.80
C HIS A 78 10.84 5.96 9.31
N TYR A 79 11.32 6.14 8.07
CA TYR A 79 11.54 7.45 7.47
C TYR A 79 10.24 8.26 7.37
N VAL A 80 9.18 7.66 6.83
CA VAL A 80 7.89 8.31 6.63
C VAL A 80 7.27 8.74 7.96
N MET A 81 7.32 7.90 8.99
CA MET A 81 6.83 8.26 10.33
C MET A 81 7.66 9.38 10.96
N ASP A 82 9.00 9.28 10.88
CA ASP A 82 9.91 10.28 11.47
C ASP A 82 9.78 11.66 10.80
N LYS A 83 9.64 11.70 9.47
CA LYS A 83 9.62 12.96 8.71
C LYS A 83 8.24 13.54 8.49
N HIS A 84 7.22 12.70 8.36
CA HIS A 84 5.89 13.12 7.88
C HIS A 84 4.74 12.61 8.75
N GLY A 85 5.01 11.99 9.90
CA GLY A 85 3.98 11.40 10.78
C GLY A 85 2.88 12.37 11.19
N ASP A 86 3.18 13.68 11.29
CA ASP A 86 2.21 14.72 11.66
C ASP A 86 1.58 15.45 10.47
N GLU A 87 2.12 15.24 9.27
CA GLU A 87 1.68 15.92 8.06
C GLU A 87 0.59 15.14 7.29
N ALA A 88 0.42 13.85 7.60
CA ALA A 88 -0.58 12.97 6.98
C ALA A 88 -1.32 12.10 8.00
N ASP A 89 -2.51 11.65 7.60
CA ASP A 89 -3.39 10.79 8.40
C ASP A 89 -3.32 9.33 7.93
N TRP A 90 -3.00 9.13 6.65
CA TRP A 90 -2.95 7.83 5.98
C TRP A 90 -1.67 7.68 5.14
N PHE A 91 -1.09 6.49 5.15
CA PHE A 91 0.22 6.21 4.57
C PHE A 91 0.11 5.06 3.57
N LEU A 92 0.06 5.40 2.28
CA LEU A 92 -0.08 4.45 1.18
C LEU A 92 1.31 3.99 0.69
N LYS A 93 1.54 2.68 0.77
CA LYS A 93 2.62 2.01 0.03
C LYS A 93 2.15 1.69 -1.38
N ALA A 94 2.93 2.06 -2.37
CA ALA A 94 2.74 1.65 -3.77
C ALA A 94 4.08 1.26 -4.41
N ASP A 95 4.05 0.43 -5.46
CA ASP A 95 5.21 0.15 -6.29
C ASP A 95 5.24 1.07 -7.52
N ASP A 96 6.39 1.20 -8.17
CA ASP A 96 6.58 2.06 -9.35
C ASP A 96 5.80 1.64 -10.60
N ASP A 97 5.16 0.47 -10.58
CA ASP A 97 4.22 -0.03 -11.58
C ASP A 97 2.76 -0.13 -11.07
N THR A 98 2.45 0.48 -9.93
CA THR A 98 1.08 0.60 -9.41
C THR A 98 0.38 1.86 -9.96
N TYR A 99 -0.93 1.77 -10.21
CA TYR A 99 -1.80 2.92 -10.49
C TYR A 99 -2.90 3.03 -9.45
N VAL A 100 -3.15 4.24 -8.93
CA VAL A 100 -4.11 4.47 -7.84
C VAL A 100 -5.05 5.61 -8.21
N VAL A 101 -6.36 5.38 -8.13
CA VAL A 101 -7.36 6.47 -8.18
C VAL A 101 -7.49 7.03 -6.77
N VAL A 102 -6.64 8.01 -6.42
CA VAL A 102 -6.50 8.51 -5.03
C VAL A 102 -7.81 9.09 -4.48
N ASP A 103 -8.66 9.66 -5.33
CA ASP A 103 -9.97 10.18 -4.91
C ASP A 103 -10.93 9.06 -4.46
N ASN A 104 -10.90 7.91 -5.14
CA ASN A 104 -11.64 6.72 -4.71
C ASN A 104 -11.07 6.17 -3.40
N LEU A 105 -9.75 6.18 -3.25
CA LEU A 105 -9.10 5.78 -2.01
C LEU A 105 -9.56 6.68 -0.84
N ARG A 106 -9.61 8.00 -1.01
CA ARG A 106 -10.14 8.91 0.02
C ARG A 106 -11.58 8.60 0.39
N TRP A 107 -12.39 8.18 -0.56
CA TRP A 107 -13.78 7.81 -0.29
C TRP A 107 -13.89 6.60 0.64
N ILE A 108 -13.04 5.58 0.44
CA ILE A 108 -12.95 4.42 1.35
C ILE A 108 -12.47 4.85 2.73
N LEU A 109 -11.43 5.68 2.80
CA LEU A 109 -10.81 6.08 4.07
C LEU A 109 -11.66 7.09 4.87
N ALA A 110 -12.56 7.80 4.21
CA ALA A 110 -13.39 8.84 4.81
C ALA A 110 -14.34 8.35 5.93
N SER A 111 -14.65 7.05 5.96
CA SER A 111 -15.50 6.41 6.98
C SER A 111 -14.70 5.84 8.16
N HIS A 112 -13.38 6.02 8.18
CA HIS A 112 -12.48 5.44 9.18
C HIS A 112 -11.69 6.52 9.92
N SER A 113 -11.38 6.25 11.19
CA SER A 113 -10.48 7.10 11.96
C SER A 113 -9.01 6.72 11.67
N PRO A 114 -8.11 7.68 11.40
CA PRO A 114 -6.68 7.41 11.29
C PRO A 114 -6.04 7.06 12.65
N GLU A 115 -6.76 7.26 13.76
CA GLU A 115 -6.34 6.88 15.12
C GLU A 115 -6.69 5.43 15.46
N ASP A 116 -7.53 4.77 14.64
CA ASP A 116 -7.78 3.34 14.80
C ASP A 116 -6.62 2.54 14.21
N PRO A 117 -6.13 1.47 14.87
CA PRO A 117 -5.03 0.66 14.37
C PRO A 117 -5.49 -0.25 13.22
N VAL A 118 -5.69 0.32 12.04
CA VAL A 118 -6.23 -0.37 10.85
C VAL A 118 -5.36 -0.16 9.62
N TYR A 119 -5.34 -1.15 8.73
CA TYR A 119 -4.72 -1.06 7.40
C TYR A 119 -5.59 -1.75 6.35
N PHE A 120 -5.55 -1.23 5.12
CA PHE A 120 -6.41 -1.64 4.02
C PHE A 120 -5.56 -2.03 2.79
N GLY A 121 -6.08 -2.94 1.96
CA GLY A 121 -5.42 -3.39 0.74
C GLY A 121 -6.13 -4.59 0.14
N ARG A 122 -5.43 -5.33 -0.74
CA ARG A 122 -5.93 -6.61 -1.26
C ARG A 122 -5.69 -7.72 -0.24
N ARG A 123 -6.73 -8.16 0.48
CA ARG A 123 -6.57 -9.13 1.56
C ARG A 123 -6.38 -10.56 1.03
N PHE A 124 -5.23 -11.14 1.36
CA PHE A 124 -4.92 -12.54 1.19
C PHE A 124 -5.11 -13.32 2.50
N LYS A 125 -5.63 -14.55 2.37
CA LYS A 125 -5.99 -15.45 3.47
C LYS A 125 -4.86 -16.30 4.06
N PRO A 126 -3.93 -16.89 3.28
CA PRO A 126 -3.05 -17.90 3.84
C PRO A 126 -2.03 -17.30 4.83
N TYR A 127 -1.44 -18.15 5.68
CA TYR A 127 -0.27 -17.85 6.54
C TYR A 127 -0.45 -16.86 7.71
N VAL A 128 -1.47 -15.99 7.69
CA VAL A 128 -1.79 -15.06 8.80
C VAL A 128 -3.26 -15.22 9.16
N LYS A 129 -3.62 -15.33 10.45
CA LYS A 129 -4.98 -15.69 10.86
C LYS A 129 -6.00 -14.63 10.43
N GLN A 130 -5.69 -13.35 10.57
CA GLN A 130 -6.50 -12.25 10.04
C GLN A 130 -6.32 -11.98 8.54
N GLY A 131 -5.46 -12.73 7.85
CA GLY A 131 -4.96 -12.43 6.52
C GLY A 131 -3.90 -11.33 6.50
N TYR A 132 -3.46 -10.95 5.30
CA TYR A 132 -2.45 -9.92 5.05
C TYR A 132 -2.73 -9.19 3.73
N MET A 133 -2.22 -7.98 3.53
CA MET A 133 -2.48 -7.21 2.32
C MET A 133 -1.41 -7.48 1.27
N SER A 134 -1.78 -7.81 0.03
CA SER A 134 -0.85 -8.05 -1.07
C SER A 134 0.03 -6.83 -1.33
N GLY A 135 1.34 -7.03 -1.39
CA GLY A 135 2.30 -5.95 -1.60
C GLY A 135 2.18 -5.29 -2.98
N GLY A 136 1.94 -6.09 -4.02
CA GLY A 136 1.84 -5.63 -5.41
C GLY A 136 0.54 -4.90 -5.74
N ALA A 137 -0.51 -5.08 -4.93
CA ALA A 137 -1.74 -4.29 -5.06
C ALA A 137 -1.62 -2.90 -4.40
N GLY A 138 -0.56 -2.68 -3.62
CA GLY A 138 -0.46 -1.59 -2.68
C GLY A 138 -1.33 -1.81 -1.43
N TYR A 139 -1.01 -1.07 -0.38
CA TYR A 139 -1.76 -1.09 0.88
C TYR A 139 -1.58 0.22 1.62
N VAL A 140 -2.59 0.61 2.40
CA VAL A 140 -2.62 1.88 3.13
C VAL A 140 -2.77 1.63 4.63
N LEU A 141 -1.95 2.31 5.42
CA LEU A 141 -1.96 2.25 6.87
C LEU A 141 -2.58 3.55 7.41
N SER A 142 -3.39 3.41 8.46
CA SER A 142 -3.71 4.53 9.35
C SER A 142 -2.45 5.05 10.05
N LYS A 143 -2.50 6.29 10.55
CA LYS A 143 -1.44 6.88 11.36
C LYS A 143 -1.11 6.00 12.58
N GLU A 144 -2.13 5.53 13.29
CA GLU A 144 -1.92 4.66 14.45
C GLU A 144 -1.29 3.32 14.05
N ALA A 145 -1.70 2.71 12.94
CA ALA A 145 -1.07 1.47 12.46
C ALA A 145 0.42 1.66 12.15
N LEU A 146 0.78 2.74 11.46
CA LEU A 146 2.19 3.04 11.17
C LEU A 146 2.98 3.31 12.45
N ARG A 147 2.40 4.03 13.41
CA ARG A 147 3.05 4.33 14.70
C ARG A 147 3.36 3.04 15.46
N ARG A 148 2.38 2.13 15.55
CA ARG A 148 2.57 0.81 16.17
C ARG A 148 3.59 -0.03 15.45
N PHE A 149 3.63 0.02 14.11
CA PHE A 149 4.61 -0.74 13.34
C PHE A 149 6.04 -0.30 13.67
N VAL A 150 6.30 1.00 13.61
CA VAL A 150 7.61 1.59 13.96
C VAL A 150 8.00 1.26 15.41
N GLU A 151 7.06 1.39 16.34
CA GLU A 151 7.27 1.05 17.75
C GLU A 151 7.52 -0.45 17.96
N GLY A 152 6.82 -1.30 17.20
CA GLY A 152 6.98 -2.75 17.23
C GLY A 152 8.39 -3.18 16.83
N PHE A 153 9.00 -2.53 15.84
CA PHE A 153 10.40 -2.76 15.49
C PHE A 153 11.37 -2.21 16.54
N ARG A 154 11.11 -1.00 17.07
CA ARG A 154 11.93 -0.40 18.14
C ARG A 154 11.99 -1.27 19.40
N THR A 155 10.86 -1.86 19.78
CA THR A 155 10.70 -2.75 20.94
C THR A 155 11.00 -4.21 20.65
N LYS A 156 11.38 -4.54 19.40
CA LYS A 156 11.67 -5.91 18.93
C LYS A 156 10.47 -6.88 19.00
N VAL A 157 9.25 -6.36 19.16
CA VAL A 157 8.02 -7.15 18.98
C VAL A 157 7.93 -7.61 17.53
N CYS A 158 8.24 -6.74 16.57
CA CYS A 158 8.39 -7.09 15.16
C CYS A 158 9.86 -7.25 14.79
N SER A 159 10.11 -8.11 13.80
CA SER A 159 11.43 -8.36 13.26
C SER A 159 11.31 -8.76 11.79
N HIS A 160 12.45 -8.89 11.11
CA HIS A 160 12.49 -9.37 9.74
C HIS A 160 12.28 -10.89 9.68
N THR A 161 11.03 -11.36 9.57
CA THR A 161 10.67 -12.79 9.65
C THR A 161 10.71 -13.54 8.32
N SER A 162 10.63 -12.84 7.18
CA SER A 162 10.59 -13.46 5.84
C SER A 162 11.11 -12.48 4.79
N SER A 163 11.61 -12.99 3.66
CA SER A 163 11.93 -12.20 2.45
C SER A 163 10.67 -11.82 1.65
N VAL A 164 9.53 -12.42 1.96
CA VAL A 164 8.22 -12.07 1.40
C VAL A 164 7.65 -10.91 2.22
N GLU A 165 7.84 -9.70 1.71
CA GLU A 165 7.57 -8.43 2.39
C GLU A 165 6.15 -8.32 2.94
N ASP A 166 5.14 -8.54 2.10
CA ASP A 166 3.72 -8.39 2.48
C ASP A 166 3.26 -9.38 3.55
N LEU A 167 3.72 -10.62 3.45
CA LEU A 167 3.49 -11.65 4.47
C LEU A 167 4.15 -11.25 5.80
N ALA A 168 5.42 -10.85 5.77
CA ALA A 168 6.15 -10.48 6.98
C ALA A 168 5.55 -9.24 7.66
N LEU A 169 5.13 -8.26 6.86
CA LEU A 169 4.38 -7.10 7.31
C LEU A 169 3.07 -7.52 7.98
N GLY A 170 2.27 -8.38 7.32
CA GLY A 170 0.99 -8.86 7.84
C GLY A 170 1.12 -9.61 9.17
N GLN A 171 2.15 -10.43 9.33
CA GLN A 171 2.47 -11.08 10.61
C GLN A 171 2.77 -10.07 11.71
N CYS A 172 3.56 -9.03 11.40
CA CYS A 172 3.84 -7.95 12.34
C CYS A 172 2.55 -7.20 12.72
N MET A 173 1.72 -6.83 11.74
CA MET A 173 0.45 -6.12 11.97
C MET A 173 -0.48 -6.90 12.91
N GLU A 174 -0.61 -8.21 12.71
CA GLU A 174 -1.39 -9.06 13.62
C GLU A 174 -0.82 -9.05 15.04
N LYS A 175 0.51 -9.17 15.17
CA LYS A 175 1.19 -9.22 16.47
C LYS A 175 1.06 -7.92 17.28
N ILE A 176 1.03 -6.76 16.60
CA ILE A 176 0.90 -5.43 17.24
C ILE A 176 -0.56 -4.96 17.34
N GLY A 177 -1.53 -5.84 17.07
CA GLY A 177 -2.95 -5.55 17.21
C GLY A 177 -3.46 -4.54 16.19
N VAL A 178 -2.86 -4.50 14.99
CA VAL A 178 -3.36 -3.75 13.84
C VAL A 178 -4.28 -4.64 13.02
N VAL A 179 -5.52 -4.18 12.83
CA VAL A 179 -6.60 -4.90 12.18
C VAL A 179 -6.50 -4.75 10.67
N ALA A 180 -6.53 -5.86 9.95
CA ALA A 180 -6.75 -5.84 8.51
C ALA A 180 -8.22 -5.45 8.24
N GLY A 181 -8.41 -4.24 7.70
CA GLY A 181 -9.71 -3.67 7.40
C GLY A 181 -10.34 -4.24 6.13
N ASP A 182 -11.65 -4.06 5.98
CA ASP A 182 -12.36 -4.36 4.73
C ASP A 182 -12.29 -3.13 3.81
N SER A 183 -11.64 -3.29 2.67
CA SER A 183 -11.42 -2.23 1.68
C SER A 183 -12.40 -2.29 0.52
N ARG A 184 -13.34 -3.24 0.51
CA ARG A 184 -14.31 -3.41 -0.57
C ARG A 184 -15.25 -2.19 -0.64
N ASP A 185 -15.75 -1.92 -1.84
CA ASP A 185 -16.72 -0.85 -2.03
C ASP A 185 -18.09 -1.20 -1.41
N THR A 186 -19.05 -0.29 -1.49
CA THR A 186 -20.40 -0.48 -0.94
C THR A 186 -21.20 -1.61 -1.60
N LEU A 187 -20.72 -2.15 -2.73
CA LEU A 187 -21.28 -3.31 -3.39
C LEU A 187 -20.45 -4.58 -3.13
N GLU A 188 -19.58 -4.53 -2.11
CA GLU A 188 -18.67 -5.62 -1.72
C GLU A 188 -17.68 -6.04 -2.81
N ARG A 189 -17.34 -5.12 -3.73
CA ARG A 189 -16.35 -5.38 -4.78
C ARG A 189 -14.97 -4.95 -4.33
N GLU A 190 -13.98 -5.73 -4.74
CA GLU A 190 -12.57 -5.48 -4.47
C GLU A 190 -12.13 -4.15 -5.11
N THR A 191 -11.37 -3.35 -4.36
CA THR A 191 -10.88 -2.02 -4.79
C THR A 191 -9.36 -1.97 -4.93
N PHE A 192 -8.67 -2.97 -4.38
CA PHE A 192 -7.23 -3.20 -4.53
C PHE A 192 -7.03 -4.47 -5.36
N HIS A 193 -6.13 -4.39 -6.34
CA HIS A 193 -6.00 -5.41 -7.38
C HIS A 193 -4.53 -5.78 -7.58
N PRO A 194 -4.15 -7.07 -7.48
CA PRO A 194 -2.75 -7.50 -7.54
C PRO A 194 -2.27 -7.80 -8.97
N PHE A 195 -3.12 -7.62 -9.98
CA PHE A 195 -2.77 -7.86 -11.39
C PHE A 195 -2.92 -6.59 -12.22
N VAL A 196 -2.30 -6.61 -13.39
CA VAL A 196 -2.45 -5.52 -14.36
C VAL A 196 -3.91 -5.37 -14.81
N PRO A 197 -4.37 -4.15 -15.15
CA PRO A 197 -5.77 -3.90 -15.50
C PRO A 197 -6.31 -4.83 -16.60
N GLU A 198 -5.50 -5.16 -17.60
CA GLU A 198 -5.89 -6.09 -18.67
C GLU A 198 -6.35 -7.44 -18.12
N SER A 199 -5.65 -8.01 -17.13
CA SER A 199 -6.05 -9.28 -16.51
C SER A 199 -7.38 -9.21 -15.76
N HIS A 200 -7.80 -8.02 -15.33
CA HIS A 200 -9.10 -7.81 -14.69
C HIS A 200 -10.23 -7.58 -15.71
N LEU A 201 -9.90 -7.11 -16.91
CA LEU A 201 -10.86 -6.84 -17.98
C LEU A 201 -11.11 -8.05 -18.88
N THR A 202 -10.06 -8.81 -19.19
CA THR A 202 -10.10 -9.91 -20.18
C THR A 202 -9.76 -11.27 -19.57
N GLY A 203 -9.20 -11.30 -18.36
CA GLY A 203 -8.68 -12.52 -17.77
C GLY A 203 -9.77 -13.44 -17.23
N THR A 204 -9.77 -14.69 -17.70
CA THR A 204 -10.44 -15.79 -17.01
C THR A 204 -9.39 -16.64 -16.29
N PHE A 205 -9.30 -16.49 -14.97
CA PHE A 205 -8.40 -17.31 -14.16
C PHE A 205 -9.00 -18.70 -13.95
N PRO A 206 -8.33 -19.80 -14.34
CA PRO A 206 -8.83 -21.14 -14.08
C PRO A 206 -8.98 -21.35 -12.56
N LYS A 207 -9.98 -22.12 -12.12
CA LYS A 207 -10.24 -22.35 -10.68
C LYS A 207 -9.05 -22.97 -9.91
N THR A 208 -8.15 -23.63 -10.63
CA THR A 208 -6.88 -24.17 -10.11
C THR A 208 -5.80 -23.12 -9.89
N PHE A 209 -5.98 -21.90 -10.39
CA PHE A 209 -5.02 -20.81 -10.23
C PHE A 209 -4.94 -20.40 -8.75
N TRP A 210 -3.71 -20.21 -8.26
CA TRP A 210 -3.41 -19.94 -6.85
C TRP A 210 -4.25 -18.78 -6.28
N TYR A 211 -4.58 -17.79 -7.12
CA TYR A 211 -5.34 -16.61 -6.74
C TYR A 211 -6.66 -16.95 -6.05
N TRP A 212 -7.38 -17.98 -6.52
CA TRP A 212 -8.63 -18.43 -5.91
C TRP A 212 -8.47 -18.86 -4.46
N ASN A 213 -7.35 -19.49 -4.12
CA ASN A 213 -7.05 -19.95 -2.76
C ASN A 213 -6.48 -18.83 -1.88
N TYR A 214 -5.95 -17.77 -2.48
CA TYR A 214 -5.36 -16.65 -1.76
C TYR A 214 -6.39 -15.59 -1.38
N CYS A 215 -7.45 -15.39 -2.17
CA CYS A 215 -8.44 -14.37 -1.88
C CYS A 215 -9.14 -14.62 -0.53
N TYR A 216 -9.14 -13.60 0.32
CA TYR A 216 -9.87 -13.68 1.59
C TYR A 216 -11.38 -13.64 1.37
N TYR A 217 -11.83 -12.74 0.50
CA TYR A 217 -13.23 -12.64 0.08
C TYR A 217 -13.49 -13.47 -1.18
N PRO A 218 -14.72 -13.99 -1.36
CA PRO A 218 -15.09 -14.68 -2.60
C PRO A 218 -14.87 -13.79 -3.83
N ILE A 219 -14.26 -14.35 -4.89
CA ILE A 219 -14.10 -13.64 -6.16
C ILE A 219 -15.46 -13.57 -6.85
N VAL A 220 -15.94 -12.35 -7.08
CA VAL A 220 -17.11 -12.07 -7.92
C VAL A 220 -16.63 -11.87 -9.35
N GLN A 221 -17.01 -12.78 -10.26
CA GLN A 221 -16.79 -12.60 -11.70
C GLN A 221 -18.01 -11.89 -12.29
N VAL A 222 -17.77 -10.81 -13.04
CA VAL A 222 -18.83 -10.19 -13.84
C VAL A 222 -18.84 -10.90 -15.19
N SER A 223 -19.92 -11.63 -15.47
CA SER A 223 -20.17 -12.13 -16.83
C SER A 223 -20.54 -10.94 -17.71
N LEU A 224 -19.65 -10.57 -18.63
CA LEU A 224 -20.02 -9.68 -19.73
C LEU A 224 -20.91 -10.52 -20.66
N HIS A 225 -22.21 -10.21 -20.66
CA HIS A 225 -23.16 -10.67 -21.69
C HIS A 225 -23.11 -9.73 -22.89
#